data_AF-A0A1Y4IFQ3-F1
#
_entry.id   AF-A0A1Y4IFQ3-F1
#
_cell.length_a   1.000
_cell.length_b   1.000
_cell.length_c   1.000
_cell.angle_alpha   90.00
_cell.angle_beta   90.00
_cell.angle_gamma   90.00
#
_symmetry.space_group_name_H-M   'P 1'
#
loop_
_entity.id
_entity.type
_entity.pdbx_description
1 polymer ?
#
loop_
_entity_poly.entity_id
_entity_poly.type
_entity_poly.pdbx_seq_one_letter_code
_entity_poly.pdbx_strand_id
1 'polypeptide(L)'
;MEKSKVYYTDFRTKLGEGLPTKLKRLIKKAGIEELDTDQKFVAIKMHFGELGNLSFLRPNYAKAVADVVKELGGMPFLTDCNTLYPGSRKNALEHLQCAWENGFTPLTVGCPVIIGDGLKGTDDIEVPVNGGEYIQNARIGRAIMDADVFISLTHFKGHEMTGFGGTIKNIGMGCGSRAGKKDQHSNGKPNINPDICRGCRRCQKECANNGLEFHEDTKKMTVNADNCVGCGRCLGACTFDAIEFVNDAATKELNCRMAEYTKAVIDGRPNFHISLVVDVSPNCDCHAENDAPILPNIGMFASFDPLALDQACVDACLKCDPLPNSQLSDRMRSEDFCDHHDHFENTTPDSEYKTCLDHAAKIGLGNRDYELIFVK
;
A
#
# COMPACT_ATOMS: atom_id res chain seq x y z
N MET A 1 14.54 -12.62 -20.94
CA MET A 1 13.82 -13.31 -19.86
C MET A 1 12.52 -13.85 -20.41
N GLU A 2 11.98 -14.93 -19.84
CA GLU A 2 10.63 -15.39 -20.16
C GLU A 2 9.61 -14.37 -19.66
N LYS A 3 8.51 -14.15 -20.41
CA LYS A 3 7.47 -13.18 -20.03
C LYS A 3 6.71 -13.69 -18.81
N SER A 4 6.38 -12.78 -17.90
CA SER A 4 5.55 -13.12 -16.74
C SER A 4 4.09 -13.29 -17.15
N LYS A 5 3.40 -14.29 -16.59
CA LYS A 5 1.97 -14.52 -16.88
C LYS A 5 1.13 -13.62 -16.00
N VAL A 6 0.24 -12.84 -16.61
CA VAL A 6 -0.78 -12.05 -15.92
C VAL A 6 -2.15 -12.53 -16.36
N TYR A 7 -2.93 -13.03 -15.42
CA TYR A 7 -4.28 -13.52 -15.68
C TYR A 7 -5.27 -12.37 -15.50
N TYR A 8 -6.27 -12.30 -16.37
CA TYR A 8 -7.25 -11.21 -16.38
C TYR A 8 -8.66 -11.71 -16.64
N THR A 9 -9.65 -11.11 -15.97
CA THR A 9 -11.07 -11.22 -16.34
C THR A 9 -11.78 -9.88 -16.18
N ASP A 10 -12.73 -9.59 -17.06
CA ASP A 10 -13.53 -8.36 -17.00
C ASP A 10 -14.56 -8.40 -15.84
N PHE A 11 -15.28 -7.29 -15.62
CA PHE A 11 -16.39 -7.25 -14.66
C PHE A 11 -17.74 -7.71 -15.22
N ARG A 12 -17.81 -8.23 -16.45
CA ARG A 12 -19.08 -8.70 -17.02
C ARG A 12 -19.42 -10.08 -16.48
N THR A 13 -20.66 -10.27 -16.06
CA THR A 13 -21.16 -11.53 -15.51
C THR A 13 -22.22 -12.17 -16.40
N LYS A 14 -22.46 -13.47 -16.16
CA LYS A 14 -23.56 -14.22 -16.76
C LYS A 14 -24.59 -14.57 -15.67
N LEU A 15 -25.81 -14.91 -16.06
CA LEU A 15 -26.85 -15.34 -15.13
C LEU A 15 -26.33 -16.51 -14.27
N GLY A 16 -26.43 -16.39 -12.95
CA GLY A 16 -25.95 -17.40 -11.99
C GLY A 16 -24.49 -17.22 -11.55
N GLU A 17 -23.78 -16.20 -12.04
CA GLU A 17 -22.40 -15.91 -11.67
C GLU A 17 -22.21 -14.49 -11.15
N GLY A 18 -21.62 -14.35 -9.96
CA GLY A 18 -21.23 -13.07 -9.38
C GLY A 18 -19.73 -12.77 -9.51
N LEU A 19 -19.36 -11.50 -9.31
CA LEU A 19 -17.96 -11.06 -9.32
C LEU A 19 -17.06 -11.79 -8.30
N PRO A 20 -17.51 -12.10 -7.05
CA PRO A 20 -16.72 -12.91 -6.13
C PRO A 20 -16.39 -14.30 -6.70
N THR A 21 -17.35 -14.96 -7.36
CA THR A 21 -17.14 -16.27 -8.00
C THR A 21 -16.16 -16.16 -9.16
N LYS A 22 -16.26 -15.11 -9.99
CA LYS A 22 -15.28 -14.83 -11.05
C LYS A 22 -13.88 -14.62 -10.47
N LEU A 23 -13.75 -13.86 -9.38
CA LEU A 23 -12.46 -13.64 -8.70
C LEU A 23 -11.87 -14.98 -8.23
N LYS A 24 -12.66 -15.82 -7.54
CA LYS A 24 -12.20 -17.16 -7.12
C LYS A 24 -11.70 -18.00 -8.30
N ARG A 25 -12.40 -17.98 -9.44
CA ARG A 25 -11.97 -18.68 -10.66
C ARG A 25 -10.66 -18.09 -11.20
N LEU A 26 -10.55 -16.77 -11.28
CA LEU A 26 -9.35 -16.08 -11.77
C LEU A 26 -8.12 -16.50 -10.97
N ILE A 27 -8.18 -16.40 -9.64
CA ILE A 27 -7.01 -16.66 -8.79
C ILE A 27 -6.60 -18.13 -8.79
N LYS A 28 -7.57 -19.05 -8.88
CA LYS A 28 -7.30 -20.49 -9.07
C LYS A 28 -6.60 -20.73 -10.41
N LYS A 29 -7.12 -20.17 -11.50
CA LYS A 29 -6.50 -20.29 -12.84
C LYS A 29 -5.13 -19.63 -12.93
N ALA A 30 -4.88 -18.62 -12.12
CA ALA A 30 -3.59 -17.94 -12.02
C ALA A 30 -2.57 -18.70 -11.15
N GLY A 31 -2.93 -19.85 -10.59
CA GLY A 31 -2.01 -20.74 -9.89
C GLY A 31 -1.92 -20.52 -8.39
N ILE A 32 -2.88 -19.85 -7.74
CA ILE A 32 -2.84 -19.70 -6.27
C ILE A 32 -2.82 -21.06 -5.54
N GLU A 33 -3.31 -22.13 -6.19
CA GLU A 33 -3.27 -23.51 -5.70
C GLU A 33 -1.86 -24.14 -5.71
N GLU A 34 -0.90 -23.49 -6.36
CA GLU A 34 0.52 -23.89 -6.35
C GLU A 34 1.22 -23.45 -5.06
N LEU A 35 0.63 -22.52 -4.29
CA LEU A 35 1.12 -22.15 -2.97
C LEU A 35 0.80 -23.24 -1.96
N ASP A 36 1.82 -23.72 -1.25
CA ASP A 36 1.63 -24.58 -0.08
C ASP A 36 1.12 -23.73 1.10
N THR A 37 -0.19 -23.75 1.32
CA THR A 37 -0.89 -23.01 2.38
C THR A 37 -1.43 -23.88 3.52
N ASP A 38 -1.33 -25.22 3.44
CA ASP A 38 -1.98 -26.09 4.43
C ASP A 38 -1.45 -25.82 5.85
N GLN A 39 -2.36 -25.55 6.79
CA GLN A 39 -2.06 -25.22 8.19
C GLN A 39 -1.08 -24.05 8.40
N LYS A 40 -0.95 -23.17 7.40
CA LYS A 40 -0.05 -22.01 7.46
C LYS A 40 -0.78 -20.70 7.68
N PHE A 41 -0.11 -19.74 8.31
CA PHE A 41 -0.61 -18.37 8.43
C PHE A 41 -0.45 -17.63 7.11
N VAL A 42 -1.55 -17.13 6.57
CA VAL A 42 -1.57 -16.45 5.28
C VAL A 42 -1.99 -15.00 5.46
N ALA A 43 -1.04 -14.09 5.26
CA ALA A 43 -1.32 -12.66 5.28
C ALA A 43 -2.00 -12.25 3.98
N ILE A 44 -3.19 -11.66 4.05
CA ILE A 44 -3.85 -11.00 2.92
C ILE A 44 -3.71 -9.48 3.13
N LYS A 45 -2.71 -8.90 2.47
CA LYS A 45 -2.41 -7.47 2.55
C LYS A 45 -3.39 -6.67 1.70
N MET A 46 -4.09 -5.75 2.32
CA MET A 46 -4.90 -4.76 1.63
C MET A 46 -4.99 -3.45 2.39
N HIS A 47 -5.61 -2.43 1.80
CA HIS A 47 -5.98 -1.18 2.45
C HIS A 47 -7.49 -1.23 2.79
N PHE A 48 -7.88 -0.74 3.97
CA PHE A 48 -9.26 -0.80 4.47
C PHE A 48 -10.11 0.44 4.17
N GLY A 49 -9.60 1.39 3.38
CA GLY A 49 -10.16 2.73 3.18
C GLY A 49 -9.87 3.69 4.33
N GLU A 50 -9.93 4.99 4.07
CA GLU A 50 -10.07 6.02 5.10
C GLU A 50 -11.56 6.32 5.35
N LEU A 51 -11.95 6.77 6.55
CA LEU A 51 -13.34 7.15 6.80
C LEU A 51 -13.75 8.34 5.92
N GLY A 52 -14.95 8.27 5.34
CA GLY A 52 -15.48 9.26 4.39
C GLY A 52 -15.29 8.89 2.92
N ASN A 53 -14.35 8.00 2.62
CA ASN A 53 -14.13 7.44 1.29
C ASN A 53 -15.06 6.22 1.03
N LEU A 54 -15.39 5.94 -0.24
CA LEU A 54 -16.12 4.75 -0.68
C LEU A 54 -15.47 4.01 -1.88
N SER A 55 -14.31 4.46 -2.38
CA SER A 55 -13.63 3.83 -3.52
C SER A 55 -12.84 2.58 -3.18
N PHE A 56 -12.58 2.32 -1.89
CA PHE A 56 -11.86 1.13 -1.46
C PHE A 56 -12.56 -0.16 -1.92
N LEU A 57 -11.83 -1.27 -1.98
CA LEU A 57 -12.42 -2.53 -2.42
C LEU A 57 -13.56 -2.97 -1.51
N ARG A 58 -14.68 -3.34 -2.11
CA ARG A 58 -15.80 -3.93 -1.38
C ARG A 58 -15.33 -5.16 -0.57
N PRO A 59 -15.69 -5.30 0.73
CA PRO A 59 -15.24 -6.42 1.57
C PRO A 59 -15.52 -7.82 1.02
N ASN A 60 -16.52 -7.96 0.13
CA ASN A 60 -16.85 -9.21 -0.54
C ASN A 60 -15.70 -9.77 -1.40
N TYR A 61 -14.83 -8.93 -1.94
CA TYR A 61 -13.63 -9.38 -2.66
C TYR A 61 -12.61 -9.97 -1.69
N ALA A 62 -12.38 -9.33 -0.54
CA ALA A 62 -11.52 -9.86 0.51
C ALA A 62 -12.03 -11.22 1.03
N LYS A 63 -13.35 -11.34 1.24
CA LYS A 63 -13.98 -12.61 1.58
C LYS A 63 -13.73 -13.69 0.53
N ALA A 64 -13.85 -13.35 -0.75
CA ALA A 64 -13.64 -14.32 -1.83
C ALA A 64 -12.22 -14.90 -1.81
N VAL A 65 -11.21 -14.06 -1.57
CA VAL A 65 -9.80 -14.47 -1.43
C VAL A 65 -9.60 -15.30 -0.17
N ALA A 66 -10.09 -14.83 0.99
CA ALA A 66 -9.99 -15.55 2.25
C ALA A 66 -10.64 -16.93 2.22
N ASP A 67 -11.80 -17.06 1.55
CA ASP A 67 -12.45 -18.36 1.35
C ASP A 67 -11.58 -19.31 0.53
N VAL A 68 -10.92 -18.85 -0.54
CA VAL A 68 -10.02 -19.70 -1.34
C VAL A 68 -8.82 -20.15 -0.54
N VAL A 69 -8.23 -19.27 0.27
CA VAL A 69 -7.13 -19.66 1.18
C VAL A 69 -7.57 -20.76 2.14
N LYS A 70 -8.78 -20.66 2.72
CA LYS A 70 -9.33 -21.70 3.60
C LYS A 70 -9.64 -23.00 2.88
N GLU A 71 -10.15 -22.93 1.64
CA GLU A 71 -10.37 -24.11 0.79
C GLU A 71 -9.05 -24.86 0.53
N LEU A 72 -7.92 -24.15 0.54
CA LEU A 72 -6.56 -24.70 0.41
C LEU A 72 -5.90 -25.02 1.77
N GLY A 73 -6.66 -25.08 2.86
CA GLY A 73 -6.17 -25.45 4.20
C GLY A 73 -5.46 -24.34 4.98
N GLY A 74 -5.35 -23.13 4.42
CA GLY A 74 -4.68 -22.00 5.06
C GLY A 74 -5.49 -21.30 6.14
N MET A 75 -4.77 -20.58 7.00
CA MET A 75 -5.30 -19.73 8.06
C MET A 75 -5.13 -18.25 7.68
N PRO A 76 -6.08 -17.66 6.93
CA PRO A 76 -5.95 -16.29 6.46
C PRO A 76 -6.20 -15.26 7.58
N PHE A 77 -5.56 -14.11 7.45
CA PHE A 77 -5.93 -12.89 8.13
C PHE A 77 -5.72 -11.69 7.21
N LEU A 78 -6.59 -10.67 7.29
CA LEU A 78 -6.34 -9.41 6.61
C LEU A 78 -5.34 -8.59 7.41
N THR A 79 -4.46 -7.86 6.72
CA THR A 79 -3.47 -7.02 7.40
C THR A 79 -3.19 -5.73 6.66
N ASP A 80 -2.78 -4.72 7.43
CA ASP A 80 -2.21 -3.44 7.01
C ASP A 80 -1.37 -2.89 8.18
N CYS A 81 -0.45 -1.94 7.91
CA CYS A 81 0.29 -1.22 8.95
C CYS A 81 -0.25 0.20 9.11
N ASN A 82 -0.12 0.75 10.32
CA ASN A 82 -0.61 2.08 10.67
C ASN A 82 -0.04 3.20 9.77
N THR A 83 -0.82 4.25 9.55
CA THR A 83 -0.43 5.40 8.73
C THR A 83 0.62 6.26 9.43
N LEU A 84 1.46 6.92 8.62
CA LEU A 84 2.42 7.91 9.12
C LEU A 84 1.69 9.17 9.61
N TYR A 85 0.75 9.65 8.80
CA TYR A 85 -0.01 10.88 8.97
C TYR A 85 -1.25 10.70 9.88
N PRO A 86 -1.78 11.81 10.43
CA PRO A 86 -3.04 11.81 11.16
C PRO A 86 -4.20 11.29 10.31
N GLY A 87 -5.12 10.57 10.93
CA GLY A 87 -6.27 9.93 10.29
C GLY A 87 -6.77 8.78 11.15
N SER A 88 -7.85 8.10 10.75
CA SER A 88 -8.44 7.00 11.51
C SER A 88 -7.63 5.71 11.45
N ARG A 89 -6.39 5.73 10.94
CA ARG A 89 -5.52 4.56 10.79
C ARG A 89 -4.13 4.73 11.41
N LYS A 90 -3.95 5.75 12.26
CA LYS A 90 -2.65 6.09 12.86
C LYS A 90 -2.19 5.16 13.99
N ASN A 91 -3.11 4.40 14.58
CA ASN A 91 -2.85 3.39 15.61
C ASN A 91 -3.84 2.22 15.47
N ALA A 92 -3.51 1.07 16.04
CA ALA A 92 -4.26 -0.16 15.75
C ALA A 92 -5.74 -0.11 16.18
N LEU A 93 -6.08 0.62 17.25
CA LEU A 93 -7.47 0.68 17.71
C LEU A 93 -8.34 1.48 16.74
N GLU A 94 -7.88 2.69 16.38
CA GLU A 94 -8.55 3.52 15.38
C GLU A 94 -8.58 2.80 14.03
N HIS A 95 -7.47 2.18 13.63
CA HIS A 95 -7.36 1.47 12.36
C HIS A 95 -8.35 0.30 12.27
N LEU A 96 -8.48 -0.50 13.33
CA LEU A 96 -9.48 -1.57 13.39
C LEU A 96 -10.90 -1.02 13.35
N GLN A 97 -11.18 0.07 14.06
CA GLN A 97 -12.49 0.72 14.03
C GLN A 97 -12.82 1.22 12.61
N CYS A 98 -11.88 1.88 11.94
CA CYS A 98 -12.00 2.30 10.55
C CYS A 98 -12.29 1.11 9.62
N ALA A 99 -11.54 0.02 9.76
CA ALA A 99 -11.78 -1.19 9.01
C ALA A 99 -13.19 -1.75 9.25
N TRP A 100 -13.67 -1.78 10.50
CA TRP A 100 -15.00 -2.26 10.83
C TRP A 100 -16.12 -1.39 10.27
N GLU A 101 -15.99 -0.07 10.38
CA GLU A 101 -16.96 0.89 9.82
C GLU A 101 -17.04 0.78 8.28
N ASN A 102 -15.91 0.54 7.62
CA ASN A 102 -15.84 0.26 6.18
C ASN A 102 -16.25 -1.18 5.81
N GLY A 103 -16.69 -1.98 6.78
CA GLY A 103 -17.26 -3.32 6.57
C GLY A 103 -16.25 -4.46 6.59
N PHE A 104 -14.97 -4.21 6.85
CA PHE A 104 -13.93 -5.22 7.05
C PHE A 104 -13.96 -5.80 8.46
N THR A 105 -15.07 -6.43 8.82
CA THR A 105 -15.19 -7.18 10.08
C THR A 105 -14.90 -8.66 9.85
N PRO A 106 -14.43 -9.41 10.86
CA PRO A 106 -14.20 -10.85 10.71
C PRO A 106 -15.39 -11.65 10.22
N LEU A 107 -16.62 -11.20 10.52
CA LEU A 107 -17.85 -11.83 10.05
C LEU A 107 -18.09 -11.55 8.56
N THR A 108 -17.86 -10.32 8.10
CA THR A 108 -18.03 -9.94 6.69
C THR A 108 -16.97 -10.56 5.79
N VAL A 109 -15.71 -10.49 6.20
CA VAL A 109 -14.56 -10.95 5.38
C VAL A 109 -14.20 -12.41 5.63
N GLY A 110 -14.77 -13.02 6.66
CA GLY A 110 -14.55 -14.41 7.02
C GLY A 110 -13.19 -14.70 7.65
N CYS A 111 -12.37 -13.71 8.03
CA CYS A 111 -11.10 -13.95 8.71
C CYS A 111 -10.72 -12.79 9.66
N PRO A 112 -9.84 -13.01 10.64
CA PRO A 112 -9.36 -11.95 11.52
C PRO A 112 -8.68 -10.80 10.75
N VAL A 113 -8.67 -9.62 11.37
CA VAL A 113 -7.89 -8.47 10.91
C VAL A 113 -6.77 -8.22 11.93
N ILE A 114 -5.52 -8.14 11.46
CA ILE A 114 -4.34 -7.91 12.30
C ILE A 114 -3.59 -6.70 11.77
N ILE A 115 -3.42 -5.68 12.62
CA ILE A 115 -2.60 -4.52 12.30
C ILE A 115 -1.13 -4.91 12.45
N GLY A 116 -0.41 -4.90 11.33
CA GLY A 116 0.86 -5.61 11.19
C GLY A 116 2.02 -5.03 12.00
N ASP A 117 1.96 -3.75 12.35
CA ASP A 117 2.98 -3.02 13.09
C ASP A 117 2.57 -2.68 14.54
N GLY A 118 1.60 -3.43 15.06
CA GLY A 118 1.20 -3.40 16.46
C GLY A 118 0.44 -2.13 16.88
N LEU A 119 0.23 -1.97 18.19
CA LEU A 119 -0.69 -0.97 18.75
C LEU A 119 -0.36 0.47 18.32
N LYS A 120 0.93 0.81 18.25
CA LYS A 120 1.42 2.19 18.01
C LYS A 120 2.18 2.36 16.70
N GLY A 121 2.26 1.31 15.88
CA GLY A 121 3.07 1.29 14.68
C GLY A 121 4.58 1.19 14.93
N THR A 122 4.97 0.55 16.02
CA THR A 122 6.36 0.37 16.45
C THR A 122 6.80 -1.10 16.51
N ASP A 123 5.89 -2.03 16.27
CA ASP A 123 6.18 -3.48 16.27
C ASP A 123 6.63 -3.90 14.88
N ASP A 124 7.91 -3.67 14.59
CA ASP A 124 8.51 -3.95 13.29
C ASP A 124 9.84 -4.67 13.41
N ILE A 125 10.27 -5.23 12.29
CA ILE A 125 11.60 -5.82 12.14
C ILE A 125 12.32 -5.18 10.98
N GLU A 126 13.65 -5.15 11.08
CA GLU A 126 14.53 -4.74 9.99
C GLU A 126 14.76 -5.93 9.07
N VAL A 127 14.40 -5.77 7.80
CA VAL A 127 14.51 -6.78 6.74
C VAL A 127 15.48 -6.26 5.68
N PRO A 128 16.59 -6.96 5.40
CA PRO A 128 17.54 -6.55 4.37
C PRO A 128 16.88 -6.45 2.99
N VAL A 129 17.25 -5.43 2.21
CA VAL A 129 16.79 -5.28 0.83
C VAL A 129 17.92 -5.70 -0.12
N ASN A 130 17.82 -6.91 -0.66
CA ASN A 130 18.80 -7.41 -1.62
C ASN A 130 18.83 -6.53 -2.88
N GLY A 131 19.95 -5.85 -3.14
CA GLY A 131 20.08 -4.94 -4.27
C GLY A 131 19.37 -3.59 -4.09
N GLY A 132 19.02 -3.21 -2.85
CA GLY A 132 18.50 -1.88 -2.55
C GLY A 132 19.56 -0.79 -2.71
N GLU A 133 19.20 0.31 -3.38
CA GLU A 133 20.06 1.48 -3.59
C GLU A 133 19.81 2.56 -2.52
N TYR A 134 18.57 2.69 -2.04
CA TYR A 134 18.18 3.72 -1.08
C TYR A 134 17.99 3.17 0.33
N ILE A 135 17.40 1.98 0.44
CA ILE A 135 17.05 1.31 1.69
C ILE A 135 17.89 0.05 1.81
N GLN A 136 18.76 0.01 2.83
CA GLN A 136 19.55 -1.19 3.13
C GLN A 136 18.74 -2.20 3.94
N ASN A 137 17.96 -1.72 4.91
CA ASN A 137 17.06 -2.54 5.72
C ASN A 137 15.71 -1.84 5.82
N ALA A 138 14.66 -2.48 5.32
CA ALA A 138 13.29 -2.01 5.42
C ALA A 138 12.68 -2.36 6.78
N ARG A 139 11.92 -1.44 7.37
CA ARG A 139 11.17 -1.67 8.62
C ARG A 139 9.76 -2.14 8.32
N ILE A 140 9.53 -3.45 8.44
CA ILE A 140 8.27 -4.11 8.08
C ILE A 140 7.54 -4.54 9.35
N GLY A 141 6.20 -4.38 9.37
CA GLY A 141 5.37 -4.83 10.48
C GLY A 141 5.60 -6.31 10.81
N ARG A 142 5.80 -6.62 12.09
CA ARG A 142 6.21 -7.94 12.57
C ARG A 142 5.26 -9.05 12.11
N ALA A 143 3.95 -8.85 12.24
CA ALA A 143 2.96 -9.89 11.89
C ALA A 143 2.96 -10.26 10.40
N ILE A 144 3.39 -9.34 9.53
CA ILE A 144 3.48 -9.58 8.08
C ILE A 144 4.67 -10.49 7.76
N MET A 145 5.79 -10.31 8.47
CA MET A 145 6.97 -11.15 8.29
C MET A 145 6.88 -12.49 9.01
N ASP A 146 6.06 -12.59 10.06
CA ASP A 146 5.76 -13.85 10.73
C ASP A 146 4.79 -14.76 9.96
N ALA A 147 4.09 -14.25 8.94
CA ALA A 147 3.23 -15.07 8.08
C ALA A 147 4.05 -16.04 7.20
N ASP A 148 3.56 -17.24 6.94
CA ASP A 148 4.25 -18.21 6.08
C ASP A 148 4.08 -17.89 4.60
N VAL A 149 2.91 -17.34 4.23
CA VAL A 149 2.53 -17.03 2.85
C VAL A 149 1.96 -15.61 2.79
N PHE A 150 2.34 -14.85 1.75
CA PHE A 150 1.93 -13.46 1.56
C PHE A 150 1.07 -13.28 0.31
N ILE A 151 -0.15 -12.78 0.46
CA ILE A 151 -1.05 -12.46 -0.65
C ILE A 151 -1.36 -10.98 -0.62
N SER A 152 -1.23 -10.27 -1.75
CA SER A 152 -1.71 -8.88 -1.84
C SER A 152 -3.03 -8.80 -2.58
N LEU A 153 -4.03 -8.13 -1.98
CA LEU A 153 -5.27 -7.74 -2.62
C LEU A 153 -5.31 -6.22 -2.78
N THR A 154 -5.15 -5.78 -4.01
CA THR A 154 -4.89 -4.39 -4.36
C THR A 154 -6.10 -3.74 -5.02
N HIS A 155 -6.51 -2.57 -4.53
CA HIS A 155 -7.26 -1.60 -5.32
C HIS A 155 -6.29 -0.87 -6.24
N PHE A 156 -6.46 -0.92 -7.56
CA PHE A 156 -5.68 -0.12 -8.49
C PHE A 156 -6.41 1.20 -8.77
N LYS A 157 -5.81 2.31 -8.36
CA LYS A 157 -6.39 3.66 -8.45
C LYS A 157 -5.32 4.72 -8.70
N GLY A 158 -5.70 5.96 -8.99
CA GLY A 158 -4.79 7.10 -9.08
C GLY A 158 -4.09 7.41 -7.76
N HIS A 159 -3.03 8.22 -7.83
CA HIS A 159 -2.29 8.72 -6.69
C HIS A 159 -1.61 10.04 -7.01
N GLU A 160 -1.67 10.96 -6.07
CA GLU A 160 -1.27 12.36 -6.19
C GLU A 160 0.23 12.53 -6.48
N MET A 161 1.06 11.68 -5.88
CA MET A 161 2.50 11.66 -6.10
C MET A 161 2.99 10.54 -7.02
N THR A 162 2.54 9.30 -6.79
CA THR A 162 3.13 8.11 -7.42
C THR A 162 2.44 7.75 -8.74
N GLY A 163 1.59 8.64 -9.28
CA GLY A 163 0.75 8.43 -10.45
C GLY A 163 -0.43 7.49 -10.18
N PHE A 164 -0.14 6.27 -9.73
CA PHE A 164 -1.14 5.30 -9.29
C PHE A 164 -0.72 4.61 -7.99
N GLY A 165 -1.69 4.08 -7.27
CA GLY A 165 -1.47 3.13 -6.19
C GLY A 165 -1.81 1.71 -6.63
N GLY A 166 -0.78 0.93 -6.93
CA GLY A 166 -0.89 -0.46 -7.38
C GLY A 166 -0.39 -1.46 -6.34
N THR A 167 -0.02 -2.64 -6.81
CA THR A 167 0.46 -3.77 -6.03
C THR A 167 1.75 -3.42 -5.30
N ILE A 168 2.70 -2.81 -5.99
CA ILE A 168 3.98 -2.40 -5.38
C ILE A 168 3.72 -1.40 -4.25
N LYS A 169 2.87 -0.39 -4.45
CA LYS A 169 2.52 0.54 -3.36
C LYS A 169 1.80 -0.15 -2.21
N ASN A 170 0.82 -1.02 -2.49
CA ASN A 170 0.06 -1.72 -1.46
C ASN A 170 0.96 -2.56 -0.55
N ILE A 171 1.98 -3.20 -1.13
CA ILE A 171 2.96 -3.99 -0.39
C ILE A 171 3.99 -3.07 0.28
N GLY A 172 4.79 -2.33 -0.50
CA GLY A 172 5.91 -1.56 0.03
C GLY A 172 5.51 -0.50 1.05
N MET A 173 4.53 0.33 0.71
CA MET A 173 4.03 1.37 1.63
C MET A 173 3.19 0.73 2.74
N GLY A 174 2.28 -0.17 2.39
CA GLY A 174 1.30 -0.71 3.33
C GLY A 174 1.90 -1.64 4.38
N CYS A 175 2.98 -2.35 4.09
CA CYS A 175 3.64 -3.25 5.04
C CYS A 175 4.71 -2.55 5.90
N GLY A 176 5.13 -1.33 5.52
CA GLY A 176 6.07 -0.55 6.31
C GLY A 176 5.44 -0.08 7.63
N SER A 177 6.18 -0.15 8.73
CA SER A 177 5.75 0.45 10.01
C SER A 177 5.69 1.98 9.91
N ARG A 178 5.27 2.71 10.94
CA ARG A 178 5.32 4.19 10.90
C ARG A 178 6.74 4.71 10.63
N ALA A 179 7.75 4.07 11.22
CA ALA A 179 9.15 4.38 10.92
C ALA A 179 9.52 3.99 9.47
N GLY A 180 9.07 2.83 8.99
CA GLY A 180 9.34 2.40 7.61
C GLY A 180 8.65 3.25 6.54
N LYS A 181 7.42 3.71 6.80
CA LYS A 181 6.72 4.68 5.94
C LYS A 181 7.43 6.03 5.94
N LYS A 182 8.00 6.46 7.08
CA LYS A 182 8.86 7.65 7.13
C LYS A 182 10.07 7.45 6.23
N ASP A 183 10.76 6.32 6.33
CA ASP A 183 11.93 6.04 5.50
C ASP A 183 11.60 6.09 4.00
N GLN A 184 10.37 5.77 3.59
CA GLN A 184 9.93 5.95 2.20
C GLN A 184 9.64 7.42 1.83
N HIS A 185 9.09 8.21 2.76
CA HIS A 185 8.63 9.58 2.48
C HIS A 185 9.64 10.70 2.77
N SER A 186 10.63 10.50 3.65
CA SER A 186 11.45 11.61 4.14
C SER A 186 12.90 11.23 4.37
N ASN A 187 13.78 12.19 4.05
CA ASN A 187 15.21 12.15 4.27
C ASN A 187 15.65 12.90 5.54
N GLY A 188 14.73 13.60 6.18
CA GLY A 188 15.08 14.55 7.22
C GLY A 188 15.12 13.99 8.64
N LYS A 189 15.44 14.90 9.54
CA LYS A 189 15.35 14.71 10.99
C LYS A 189 13.99 15.22 11.48
N PRO A 190 13.48 14.70 12.60
CA PRO A 190 12.22 15.18 13.14
C PRO A 190 12.34 16.64 13.56
N ASN A 191 11.23 17.36 13.47
CA ASN A 191 10.96 18.60 14.17
C ASN A 191 9.89 18.35 15.24
N ILE A 192 9.97 19.07 16.36
CA ILE A 192 8.97 18.95 17.44
C ILE A 192 8.24 20.27 17.58
N ASN A 193 6.93 20.25 17.34
CA ASN A 193 6.08 21.42 17.56
C ASN A 193 5.92 21.66 19.07
N PRO A 194 6.45 22.78 19.62
CA PRO A 194 6.42 23.06 21.04
C PRO A 194 5.00 23.33 21.56
N ASP A 195 4.08 23.83 20.74
CA ASP A 195 2.72 24.17 21.18
C ASP A 195 1.89 22.91 21.44
N ILE A 196 2.14 21.85 20.67
CA ILE A 196 1.48 20.56 20.78
C ILE A 196 2.17 19.67 21.83
N CYS A 197 3.49 19.79 21.96
CA CYS A 197 4.31 18.97 22.85
C CYS A 197 3.89 19.10 24.33
N ARG A 198 3.55 17.97 24.97
CA ARG A 198 3.17 17.92 26.39
C ARG A 198 4.34 17.68 27.34
N GLY A 199 5.58 17.53 26.84
CA GLY A 199 6.76 17.33 27.68
C GLY A 199 6.76 15.99 28.44
N CYS A 200 6.01 14.98 27.99
CA CYS A 200 5.83 13.72 28.72
C CYS A 200 7.03 12.76 28.66
N ARG A 201 8.08 13.13 27.91
CA ARG A 201 9.36 12.39 27.74
C ARG A 201 9.25 10.95 27.21
N ARG A 202 8.09 10.53 26.67
CA ARG A 202 7.93 9.18 26.09
C ARG A 202 8.83 8.97 24.88
N CYS A 203 8.85 9.92 23.95
CA CYS A 203 9.70 9.87 22.77
C CYS A 203 11.19 9.79 23.11
N GLN A 204 11.63 10.44 24.19
CA GLN A 204 13.00 10.37 24.67
C GLN A 204 13.41 8.94 25.04
N LYS A 205 12.52 8.16 25.65
CA LYS A 205 12.78 6.75 26.01
C LYS A 205 12.97 5.84 24.80
N GLU A 206 12.34 6.15 23.68
CA GLU A 206 12.50 5.42 22.42
C GLU A 206 13.79 5.81 21.67
N CYS A 207 14.49 6.86 22.11
CA CYS A 207 15.64 7.38 21.40
C CYS A 207 16.94 6.66 21.83
N ALA A 208 17.39 5.72 21.02
CA ALA A 208 18.67 5.03 21.24
C ALA A 208 19.92 5.91 20.96
N ASN A 209 19.73 7.07 20.31
CA ASN A 209 20.83 7.90 19.82
C ASN A 209 21.00 9.20 20.60
N ASN A 210 20.28 9.42 21.71
CA ASN A 210 20.29 10.70 22.45
C ASN A 210 19.98 11.93 21.56
N GLY A 211 19.18 11.74 20.51
CA GLY A 211 18.75 12.79 19.58
C GLY A 211 17.56 13.61 20.07
N LEU A 212 17.02 13.32 21.26
CA LEU A 212 15.86 14.01 21.84
C LEU A 212 16.20 14.56 23.22
N GLU A 213 16.06 15.87 23.36
CA GLU A 213 16.42 16.62 24.56
C GLU A 213 15.20 17.24 25.22
N PHE A 214 15.07 17.03 26.52
CA PHE A 214 14.03 17.66 27.33
C PHE A 214 14.60 18.93 28.00
N HIS A 215 13.92 20.05 27.80
CA HIS A 215 14.26 21.32 28.44
C HIS A 215 13.41 21.53 29.68
N GLU A 216 14.03 21.58 30.87
CA GLU A 216 13.33 21.73 32.15
C GLU A 216 12.57 23.06 32.25
N ASP A 217 13.14 24.15 31.71
CA ASP A 217 12.56 25.49 31.81
C ASP A 217 11.25 25.64 31.03
N THR A 218 11.21 25.10 29.80
CA THR A 218 10.03 25.17 28.93
C THR A 218 9.11 23.96 29.09
N LYS A 219 9.60 22.89 29.70
CA LYS A 219 8.99 21.56 29.75
C LYS A 219 8.68 21.00 28.36
N LYS A 220 9.53 21.29 27.36
CA LYS A 220 9.36 20.84 25.97
C LYS A 220 10.50 19.93 25.53
N MET A 221 10.19 19.09 24.56
CA MET A 221 11.17 18.28 23.84
C MET A 221 11.69 19.06 22.63
N THR A 222 12.97 18.90 22.33
CA THR A 222 13.60 19.37 21.08
C THR A 222 14.45 18.26 20.49
N VAL A 223 14.92 18.46 19.26
CA VAL A 223 15.75 17.51 18.54
C VAL A 223 17.19 18.01 18.55
N ASN A 224 18.10 17.20 19.09
CA ASN A 224 19.53 17.42 18.92
C ASN A 224 19.90 16.93 17.52
N ALA A 225 20.17 17.86 16.60
CA ALA A 225 20.47 17.53 15.22
C ALA A 225 21.76 16.73 15.08
N ASP A 226 22.77 16.93 15.92
CA ASP A 226 24.06 16.23 15.79
C ASP A 226 23.92 14.74 16.14
N ASN A 227 23.12 14.44 17.16
CA ASN A 227 22.90 13.07 17.64
C ASN A 227 21.78 12.34 16.90
N CYS A 228 20.79 13.08 16.36
CA CYS A 228 19.64 12.46 15.73
C CYS A 228 19.99 11.89 14.35
N VAL A 229 19.87 10.56 14.22
CA VAL A 229 20.05 9.84 12.95
C VAL A 229 18.77 9.75 12.11
N GLY A 230 17.69 10.40 12.55
CA GLY A 230 16.42 10.44 11.80
C GLY A 230 15.66 9.11 11.72
N CYS A 231 15.83 8.16 12.64
CA CYS A 231 15.24 6.80 12.52
C CYS A 231 13.71 6.71 12.64
N GLY A 232 12.99 7.78 13.02
CA GLY A 232 11.52 7.78 13.07
C GLY A 232 10.87 7.04 14.24
N ARG A 233 11.63 6.31 15.09
CA ARG A 233 11.08 5.55 16.24
C ARG A 233 10.21 6.40 17.19
N CYS A 234 10.54 7.69 17.32
CA CYS A 234 9.79 8.61 18.18
C CYS A 234 8.34 8.88 17.70
N LEU A 235 8.01 8.62 16.44
CA LEU A 235 6.68 8.89 15.86
C LEU A 235 5.56 8.12 16.58
N GLY A 236 5.74 6.81 16.77
CA GLY A 236 4.78 5.97 17.50
C GLY A 236 4.70 6.27 19.00
N ALA A 237 5.73 6.93 19.56
CA ALA A 237 5.80 7.26 20.97
C ALA A 237 4.94 8.47 21.35
N CYS A 238 4.78 9.42 20.42
CA CYS A 238 4.07 10.67 20.64
C CYS A 238 2.58 10.51 20.33
N THR A 239 1.75 10.33 21.36
CA THR A 239 0.29 10.24 21.22
C THR A 239 -0.39 11.59 20.97
N PHE A 240 0.37 12.68 20.94
CA PHE A 240 -0.13 14.03 20.76
C PHE A 240 0.18 14.58 19.37
N ASP A 241 0.82 13.81 18.49
CA ASP A 241 1.14 14.20 17.12
C ASP A 241 2.04 15.47 17.05
N ALA A 242 2.91 15.66 18.06
CA ALA A 242 3.82 16.81 18.14
C ALA A 242 5.12 16.64 17.33
N ILE A 243 5.35 15.51 16.68
CA ILE A 243 6.59 15.19 15.96
C ILE A 243 6.27 15.08 14.48
N GLU A 244 6.95 15.87 13.67
CA GLU A 244 6.85 15.87 12.21
C GLU A 244 8.24 15.67 11.60
N PHE A 245 8.32 15.24 10.35
CA PHE A 245 9.59 15.15 9.63
C PHE A 245 9.58 16.20 8.53
N VAL A 246 10.63 17.00 8.49
CA VAL A 246 10.85 18.00 7.45
C VAL A 246 11.72 17.40 6.34
N ASN A 247 11.61 17.91 5.12
CA ASN A 247 12.28 17.41 3.91
C ASN A 247 11.71 16.09 3.40
N ASP A 248 10.67 16.22 2.57
CA ASP A 248 10.11 15.11 1.82
C ASP A 248 11.12 14.59 0.79
N ALA A 249 11.08 13.28 0.56
CA ALA A 249 11.82 12.63 -0.51
C ALA A 249 11.27 13.10 -1.85
N ALA A 250 12.15 13.24 -2.85
CA ALA A 250 11.71 13.49 -4.21
C ALA A 250 10.81 12.34 -4.69
N THR A 251 9.81 12.62 -5.53
CA THR A 251 8.84 11.61 -6.04
C THR A 251 9.54 10.36 -6.61
N LYS A 252 10.62 10.56 -7.36
CA LYS A 252 11.44 9.46 -7.91
C LYS A 252 12.06 8.58 -6.82
N GLU A 253 12.58 9.20 -5.77
CA GLU A 253 13.18 8.48 -4.65
C GLU A 253 12.11 7.74 -3.84
N LEU A 254 10.95 8.37 -3.59
CA LEU A 254 9.79 7.70 -2.99
C LEU A 254 9.40 6.44 -3.78
N ASN A 255 9.32 6.54 -5.11
CA ASN A 255 9.01 5.43 -6.00
C ASN A 255 10.05 4.29 -5.90
N CYS A 256 11.35 4.61 -5.93
CA CYS A 256 12.40 3.61 -5.75
C CYS A 256 12.31 2.91 -4.38
N ARG A 257 12.11 3.68 -3.31
CA ARG A 257 12.01 3.15 -1.94
C ARG A 257 10.78 2.26 -1.75
N MET A 258 9.65 2.58 -2.36
CA MET A 258 8.47 1.71 -2.35
C MET A 258 8.73 0.36 -3.03
N ALA A 259 9.42 0.35 -4.17
CA ALA A 259 9.80 -0.89 -4.84
C ALA A 259 10.78 -1.72 -3.98
N GLU A 260 11.72 -1.07 -3.32
CA GLU A 260 12.66 -1.73 -2.38
C GLU A 260 11.97 -2.32 -1.16
N TYR A 261 11.02 -1.60 -0.55
CA TYR A 261 10.19 -2.14 0.53
C TYR A 261 9.34 -3.32 0.06
N THR A 262 8.80 -3.25 -1.15
CA THR A 262 8.06 -4.38 -1.74
C THR A 262 8.95 -5.61 -1.85
N LYS A 263 10.17 -5.44 -2.35
CA LYS A 263 11.15 -6.52 -2.41
C LYS A 263 11.45 -7.10 -1.03
N ALA A 264 11.67 -6.24 -0.03
CA ALA A 264 11.93 -6.68 1.34
C ALA A 264 10.82 -7.60 1.89
N VAL A 265 9.56 -7.31 1.54
CA VAL A 265 8.41 -8.10 2.03
C VAL A 265 8.36 -9.47 1.37
N ILE A 266 8.67 -9.60 0.07
CA ILE A 266 8.34 -10.79 -0.74
C ILE A 266 9.54 -11.62 -1.21
N ASP A 267 10.76 -11.08 -1.16
CA ASP A 267 11.95 -11.77 -1.65
C ASP A 267 12.20 -13.06 -0.84
N GLY A 268 12.41 -14.17 -1.55
CA GLY A 268 12.68 -15.48 -0.94
C GLY A 268 11.52 -16.13 -0.17
N ARG A 269 10.27 -15.66 -0.30
CA ARG A 269 9.10 -16.28 0.36
C ARG A 269 7.91 -16.53 -0.58
N PRO A 270 7.01 -17.47 -0.26
CA PRO A 270 5.82 -17.73 -1.06
C PRO A 270 4.89 -16.51 -1.09
N ASN A 271 4.54 -16.05 -2.30
CA ASN A 271 3.69 -14.89 -2.48
C ASN A 271 2.78 -14.99 -3.71
N PHE A 272 1.67 -14.24 -3.72
CA PHE A 272 0.74 -14.16 -4.85
C PHE A 272 -0.01 -12.83 -4.86
N HIS A 273 -0.29 -12.28 -6.04
CA HIS A 273 -0.77 -10.90 -6.16
C HIS A 273 -2.06 -10.80 -6.97
N ILE A 274 -2.98 -10.00 -6.44
CA ILE A 274 -4.31 -9.75 -7.01
C ILE A 274 -4.50 -8.24 -7.08
N SER A 275 -4.92 -7.73 -8.24
CA SER A 275 -5.17 -6.31 -8.45
C SER A 275 -6.51 -6.09 -9.15
N LEU A 276 -7.36 -5.24 -8.59
CA LEU A 276 -8.67 -4.91 -9.12
C LEU A 276 -8.66 -3.47 -9.63
N VAL A 277 -8.89 -3.30 -10.93
CA VAL A 277 -8.99 -1.99 -11.59
C VAL A 277 -10.45 -1.59 -11.67
N VAL A 278 -10.96 -1.07 -10.55
CA VAL A 278 -12.37 -0.75 -10.30
C VAL A 278 -12.44 0.56 -9.55
N ASP A 279 -13.45 1.38 -9.81
CA ASP A 279 -13.68 2.66 -9.12
C ASP A 279 -12.36 3.47 -9.07
N VAL A 280 -11.69 3.61 -10.23
CA VAL A 280 -10.36 4.25 -10.37
C VAL A 280 -10.50 5.74 -10.06
N SER A 281 -10.35 6.10 -8.80
CA SER A 281 -10.38 7.49 -8.34
C SER A 281 -9.10 8.24 -8.74
N PRO A 282 -9.16 9.58 -8.86
CA PRO A 282 -7.99 10.40 -9.19
C PRO A 282 -6.94 10.38 -8.07
N ASN A 283 -7.43 10.28 -6.83
CA ASN A 283 -6.67 10.38 -5.59
C ASN A 283 -6.63 9.04 -4.85
N CYS A 284 -5.67 8.88 -3.94
CA CYS A 284 -5.52 7.66 -3.16
C CYS A 284 -6.74 7.45 -2.24
N ASP A 285 -7.07 6.18 -2.01
CA ASP A 285 -8.07 5.73 -1.03
C ASP A 285 -7.71 6.03 0.45
N CYS A 286 -6.57 6.69 0.68
CA CYS A 286 -6.16 7.25 1.98
C CYS A 286 -6.81 8.60 2.30
N HIS A 287 -7.43 9.25 1.31
CA HIS A 287 -8.11 10.54 1.48
C HIS A 287 -9.59 10.33 1.73
N ALA A 288 -10.18 11.09 2.66
CA ALA A 288 -11.62 11.05 2.93
C ALA A 288 -12.42 11.64 1.76
N GLU A 289 -11.85 12.65 1.12
CA GLU A 289 -12.35 13.39 -0.04
C GLU A 289 -12.14 12.63 -1.37
N ASN A 290 -12.51 11.35 -1.40
CA ASN A 290 -12.44 10.59 -2.63
C ASN A 290 -13.50 11.04 -3.66
N ASP A 291 -13.11 11.10 -4.93
CA ASP A 291 -13.88 11.71 -6.02
C ASP A 291 -14.45 10.66 -7.00
N ALA A 292 -15.29 11.10 -7.92
CA ALA A 292 -15.82 10.29 -9.02
C ALA A 292 -14.68 9.60 -9.81
N PRO A 293 -14.84 8.32 -10.19
CA PRO A 293 -13.83 7.60 -10.95
C PRO A 293 -13.47 8.30 -12.27
N ILE A 294 -12.18 8.35 -12.59
CA ILE A 294 -11.64 8.91 -13.83
C ILE A 294 -11.67 7.91 -15.00
N LEU A 295 -11.72 6.61 -14.71
CA LEU A 295 -11.74 5.53 -15.70
C LEU A 295 -12.87 4.52 -15.42
N PRO A 296 -13.40 3.83 -16.46
CA PRO A 296 -14.39 2.78 -16.28
C PRO A 296 -13.82 1.58 -15.52
N ASN A 297 -14.70 0.75 -14.95
CA ASN A 297 -14.30 -0.51 -14.34
C ASN A 297 -13.76 -1.47 -15.40
N ILE A 298 -12.47 -1.86 -15.29
CA ILE A 298 -11.76 -2.61 -16.34
C ILE A 298 -11.78 -4.11 -16.06
N GLY A 299 -11.36 -4.53 -14.87
CA GLY A 299 -11.42 -5.94 -14.47
C GLY A 299 -10.52 -6.29 -13.31
N MET A 300 -10.31 -7.60 -13.16
CA MET A 300 -9.55 -8.22 -12.07
C MET A 300 -8.36 -8.94 -12.67
N PHE A 301 -7.20 -8.75 -12.06
CA PHE A 301 -5.92 -9.25 -12.53
C PHE A 301 -5.24 -10.07 -11.42
N ALA A 302 -4.47 -11.08 -11.79
CA ALA A 302 -3.68 -11.87 -10.84
C ALA A 302 -2.36 -12.37 -11.45
N SER A 303 -1.30 -12.42 -10.64
CA SER A 303 0.01 -12.93 -11.03
C SER A 303 0.87 -13.27 -9.80
N PHE A 304 1.89 -14.10 -9.99
CA PHE A 304 3.01 -14.24 -9.06
C PHE A 304 4.05 -13.12 -9.20
N ASP A 305 3.99 -12.33 -10.28
CA ASP A 305 4.91 -11.23 -10.52
C ASP A 305 4.19 -9.89 -10.27
N PRO A 306 4.51 -9.17 -9.18
CA PRO A 306 3.83 -7.92 -8.83
C PRO A 306 4.15 -6.77 -9.81
N LEU A 307 5.33 -6.80 -10.45
CA LEU A 307 5.72 -5.78 -11.42
C LEU A 307 4.96 -5.96 -12.73
N ALA A 308 4.90 -7.20 -13.23
CA ALA A 308 4.12 -7.52 -14.41
C ALA A 308 2.63 -7.22 -14.20
N LEU A 309 2.12 -7.47 -12.99
CA LEU A 309 0.75 -7.16 -12.60
C LEU A 309 0.45 -5.66 -12.68
N ASP A 310 1.30 -4.81 -12.08
CA ASP A 310 1.11 -3.36 -12.14
C ASP A 310 1.29 -2.81 -13.56
N GLN A 311 2.26 -3.33 -14.33
CA GLN A 311 2.43 -2.98 -15.75
C GLN A 311 1.17 -3.33 -16.56
N ALA A 312 0.60 -4.52 -16.36
CA ALA A 312 -0.61 -4.94 -17.07
C ALA A 312 -1.83 -4.09 -16.70
N CYS A 313 -1.98 -3.70 -15.43
CA CYS A 313 -3.05 -2.84 -14.98
C CYS A 313 -2.94 -1.44 -15.58
N VAL A 314 -1.75 -0.82 -15.56
CA VAL A 314 -1.57 0.52 -16.13
C VAL A 314 -1.75 0.52 -17.65
N ASP A 315 -1.24 -0.49 -18.35
CA ASP A 315 -1.43 -0.64 -19.80
C ASP A 315 -2.89 -0.85 -20.20
N ALA A 316 -3.70 -1.45 -19.31
CA ALA A 316 -5.13 -1.59 -19.52
C ALA A 316 -5.86 -0.25 -19.29
N CYS A 317 -5.48 0.51 -18.25
CA CYS A 317 -6.00 1.84 -17.98
C CYS A 317 -5.75 2.81 -19.14
N LEU A 318 -4.52 2.86 -19.67
CA LEU A 318 -4.11 3.78 -20.74
C LEU A 318 -4.81 3.52 -22.09
N LYS A 319 -5.52 2.40 -22.24
CA LYS A 319 -6.30 2.06 -23.45
C LYS A 319 -7.77 2.46 -23.33
N CYS A 320 -8.20 2.96 -22.18
CA CYS A 320 -9.58 3.34 -21.93
C CYS A 320 -9.84 4.81 -22.23
N ASP A 321 -11.05 5.13 -22.65
CA ASP A 321 -11.52 6.51 -22.67
C ASP A 321 -11.86 6.94 -21.23
N PRO A 322 -11.44 8.15 -20.79
CA PRO A 322 -11.84 8.71 -19.51
C PRO A 322 -13.36 8.82 -19.34
N LEU A 323 -13.84 8.60 -18.12
CA LEU A 323 -15.25 8.76 -17.80
C LEU A 323 -15.65 10.25 -17.84
N PRO A 324 -16.84 10.57 -18.38
CA PRO A 324 -17.37 11.93 -18.28
C PRO A 324 -17.71 12.27 -16.82
N ASN A 325 -17.78 13.57 -16.51
CA ASN A 325 -18.11 14.06 -15.16
C ASN A 325 -17.12 13.54 -14.10
N SER A 326 -15.84 13.56 -14.46
CA SER A 326 -14.71 13.26 -13.60
C SER A 326 -13.71 14.41 -13.64
N GLN A 327 -12.89 14.54 -12.60
CA GLN A 327 -11.79 15.51 -12.53
C GLN A 327 -10.92 15.50 -13.81
N LEU A 328 -10.58 14.30 -14.33
CA LEU A 328 -9.80 14.15 -15.54
C LEU A 328 -10.54 14.71 -16.77
N SER A 329 -11.84 14.41 -16.91
CA SER A 329 -12.61 14.91 -18.05
C SER A 329 -12.78 16.43 -18.06
N ASP A 330 -12.86 17.07 -16.89
CA ASP A 330 -12.92 18.52 -16.77
C ASP A 330 -11.56 19.16 -17.09
N ARG A 331 -10.49 18.54 -16.59
CA ARG A 331 -9.12 18.96 -16.89
C ARG A 331 -8.78 18.84 -18.37
N MET A 332 -9.20 17.78 -19.05
CA MET A 332 -8.99 17.61 -20.49
C MET A 332 -9.73 18.66 -21.34
N ARG A 333 -10.69 19.39 -20.76
CA ARG A 333 -11.43 20.47 -21.44
C ARG A 333 -10.86 21.86 -21.13
N SER A 334 -9.88 22.00 -20.25
CA SER A 334 -9.29 23.30 -19.93
C SER A 334 -8.45 23.83 -21.09
N GLU A 335 -8.38 25.16 -21.22
CA GLU A 335 -7.66 25.80 -22.33
C GLU A 335 -6.14 25.55 -22.29
N ASP A 336 -5.60 25.28 -21.10
CA ASP A 336 -4.20 25.01 -20.81
C ASP A 336 -3.85 23.51 -20.78
N PHE A 337 -4.79 22.63 -21.14
CA PHE A 337 -4.57 21.19 -21.12
C PHE A 337 -3.50 20.77 -22.15
N CYS A 338 -2.51 20.02 -21.67
CA CYS A 338 -1.53 19.31 -22.48
C CYS A 338 -1.80 17.81 -22.32
N ASP A 339 -2.00 17.08 -23.41
CA ASP A 339 -2.15 15.63 -23.34
C ASP A 339 -0.78 14.95 -23.25
N HIS A 340 -0.49 14.36 -22.10
CA HIS A 340 0.72 13.58 -21.84
C HIS A 340 0.59 12.12 -22.31
N HIS A 341 -0.54 11.75 -22.92
CA HIS A 341 -0.89 10.37 -23.30
C HIS A 341 -0.84 9.38 -22.13
N ASP A 342 -1.10 9.90 -20.93
CA ASP A 342 -1.05 9.18 -19.68
C ASP A 342 -2.15 9.72 -18.75
N HIS A 343 -3.17 8.91 -18.45
CA HIS A 343 -4.31 9.37 -17.65
C HIS A 343 -3.91 9.82 -16.25
N PHE A 344 -2.86 9.24 -15.68
CA PHE A 344 -2.41 9.54 -14.31
C PHE A 344 -1.65 10.86 -14.27
N GLU A 345 -0.72 11.07 -15.21
CA GLU A 345 -0.01 12.34 -15.39
C GLU A 345 -0.97 13.48 -15.78
N ASN A 346 -1.92 13.17 -16.67
CA ASN A 346 -2.97 14.12 -17.06
C ASN A 346 -3.90 14.46 -15.89
N THR A 347 -4.11 13.57 -14.92
CA THR A 347 -4.93 13.85 -13.73
C THR A 347 -4.17 14.74 -12.76
N THR A 348 -2.91 14.38 -12.47
CA THR A 348 -2.03 15.08 -11.52
C THR A 348 -0.63 15.25 -12.13
N PRO A 349 -0.30 16.45 -12.63
CA PRO A 349 1.03 16.77 -13.12
C PRO A 349 2.07 16.53 -12.06
N ASP A 350 3.28 16.20 -12.50
CA ASP A 350 4.42 15.85 -11.65
C ASP A 350 4.25 14.54 -10.86
N SER A 351 3.07 13.92 -10.88
CA SER A 351 2.91 12.55 -10.45
C SER A 351 3.51 11.60 -11.48
N GLU A 352 4.25 10.59 -11.03
CA GLU A 352 4.86 9.64 -11.93
C GLU A 352 5.01 8.26 -11.29
N TYR A 353 4.76 7.21 -12.07
CA TYR A 353 4.90 5.82 -11.65
C TYR A 353 6.04 5.10 -12.38
N LYS A 354 6.55 5.68 -13.47
CA LYS A 354 7.47 5.03 -14.41
C LYS A 354 8.79 4.67 -13.72
N THR A 355 9.29 5.56 -12.84
CA THR A 355 10.48 5.31 -12.02
C THR A 355 10.30 4.11 -11.09
N CYS A 356 9.10 3.92 -10.52
CA CYS A 356 8.80 2.78 -9.65
C CYS A 356 8.95 1.46 -10.43
N LEU A 357 8.33 1.37 -11.61
CA LEU A 357 8.36 0.17 -12.44
C LEU A 357 9.77 -0.13 -12.98
N ASP A 358 10.50 0.91 -13.40
CA ASP A 358 11.87 0.77 -13.88
C ASP A 358 12.83 0.32 -12.76
N HIS A 359 12.70 0.91 -11.57
CA HIS A 359 13.51 0.52 -10.41
C HIS A 359 13.18 -0.90 -9.94
N ALA A 360 11.89 -1.27 -9.90
CA ALA A 360 11.45 -2.62 -9.59
C ALA A 360 12.09 -3.66 -10.54
N ALA A 361 12.12 -3.38 -11.85
CA ALA A 361 12.79 -4.25 -12.81
C ALA A 361 14.31 -4.33 -12.54
N LYS A 362 14.94 -3.18 -12.32
CA LYS A 362 16.38 -3.04 -12.06
C LYS A 362 16.83 -3.84 -10.85
N ILE A 363 16.08 -3.79 -9.75
CA ILE A 363 16.40 -4.55 -8.54
C ILE A 363 15.93 -6.01 -8.61
N GLY A 364 15.36 -6.46 -9.72
CA GLY A 364 14.89 -7.84 -9.89
C GLY A 364 13.66 -8.21 -9.06
N LEU A 365 12.76 -7.24 -8.83
CA LEU A 365 11.47 -7.48 -8.17
C LEU A 365 10.49 -8.27 -9.06
N GLY A 366 10.63 -8.14 -10.38
CA GLY A 366 9.77 -8.79 -11.36
C GLY A 366 10.13 -8.38 -12.78
N ASN A 367 9.25 -8.67 -13.72
CA ASN A 367 9.40 -8.36 -15.14
C ASN A 367 8.38 -7.34 -15.63
N ARG A 368 8.81 -6.41 -16.47
CA ARG A 368 7.89 -5.50 -17.18
C ARG A 368 7.21 -6.19 -18.36
N ASP A 369 7.87 -7.16 -18.99
CA ASP A 369 7.28 -7.92 -20.08
C ASP A 369 6.33 -9.01 -19.56
N TYR A 370 5.11 -9.00 -20.08
CA TYR A 370 4.08 -9.93 -19.65
C TYR A 370 3.29 -10.54 -20.81
N GLU A 371 2.68 -11.70 -20.54
CA GLU A 371 1.64 -12.31 -21.36
C GLU A 371 0.29 -12.17 -20.63
N LEU A 372 -0.69 -11.55 -21.28
CA LEU A 372 -2.03 -11.40 -20.72
C LEU A 372 -2.90 -12.61 -21.08
N ILE A 373 -3.34 -13.35 -20.07
CA ILE A 373 -4.14 -14.57 -20.21
C ILE A 373 -5.58 -14.28 -19.77
N PHE A 374 -6.50 -14.28 -20.73
CA PHE A 374 -7.91 -14.02 -20.43
C PHE A 374 -8.61 -15.26 -19.86
N VAL A 375 -9.19 -15.11 -18.67
CA VAL A 375 -9.99 -16.12 -17.98
C VAL A 375 -11.47 -15.76 -18.14
N LYS A 376 -12.17 -16.57 -18.95
CA LYS A 376 -13.62 -16.43 -19.20
C LYS A 376 -14.46 -16.71 -17.95
#